data_AF-A0A920QEV0-F1
#
_entry.id   AF-A0A920QEV0-F1
#
_cell.length_a   1.000
_cell.length_b   1.000
_cell.length_c   1.000
_cell.angle_alpha   90.00
_cell.angle_beta   90.00
_cell.angle_gamma   90.00
#
_symmetry.space_group_name_H-M   'P 1'
#
loop_
_entity.id
_entity.type
_entity.pdbx_description
1 polymer ?
#
loop_
_entity_poly.entity_id
_entity_poly.type
_entity_poly.pdbx_seq_one_letter_code
_entity_poly.pdbx_strand_id
1 'polypeptide(L)'
;MSESNPKKKVEVPPIHKPAIKKKISCKKFQLSVFIFILPEFAFAHAGQRGHVMLLPTDLYIGGGAAVVALTFIFMIIVAGKSNIGKNIKFNQSEDQIKTVSWLSFLSLTAMFILIWIGFKGNSDPMQNLLPLTTWIVWWIGLTMGTALFGNFWNFISPWPAMGKVISFFPGIHLNSKSGRLSLGKLAYWPAVILFFLYAWLELVHPSPMDPVTLARIIIFYLIITALGMLICGSKQWLNTCEPFTVFFRMVAWLSPVYLKSTKLDNNTVSGRISIRIPCSGLLRSEFLPLSGTAFVLLVLSTVSFDGLSRTFWWLSLNGINPLEFPGKTFMVLRNTLGLFSTFLVFSVAYYLIHLISCFLNPHSKPSGSFIFSLIPIAFGYHFAHYLPTFLVDIQYALIALSDPFSLGWNLFGTSEWTVSASFLSDFDSVVTIWFLQISAIVLAHVAAVIVAYLLQLHDSPNGKNSILVQIPATLLMIGYTVFGLWLLSTPVAV
;
A
#
# COMPACT_ATOMS: atom_id res chain seq x y z
N MET A 1 44.38 45.28 64.30
CA MET A 1 45.58 45.51 63.48
C MET A 1 45.27 44.93 62.11
N SER A 2 44.77 45.74 61.16
CA SER A 2 45.43 46.85 60.43
C SER A 2 46.11 46.30 59.17
N GLU A 3 45.54 46.54 57.97
CA GLU A 3 46.02 47.57 57.01
C GLU A 3 47.04 46.98 56.00
N SER A 4 47.17 47.42 54.74
CA SER A 4 46.31 48.27 53.90
C SER A 4 46.63 48.10 52.39
N ASN A 5 45.69 48.58 51.55
CA ASN A 5 45.70 49.05 50.14
C ASN A 5 47.04 49.66 49.56
N PRO A 6 47.16 50.15 48.29
CA PRO A 6 46.16 50.25 47.18
C PRO A 6 46.61 50.10 45.68
N LYS A 7 45.60 49.97 44.79
CA LYS A 7 45.37 50.63 43.46
C LYS A 7 46.48 50.84 42.40
N LYS A 8 46.12 50.57 41.13
CA LYS A 8 46.00 51.62 40.08
C LYS A 8 44.98 51.25 38.97
N LYS A 9 44.30 52.26 38.43
CA LYS A 9 43.30 52.26 37.32
C LYS A 9 43.87 53.04 36.10
N VAL A 10 43.03 53.26 35.08
CA VAL A 10 43.03 54.39 34.09
C VAL A 10 43.70 54.02 32.73
N GLU A 11 43.20 54.31 31.50
CA GLU A 11 42.12 55.19 30.97
C GLU A 11 41.50 54.70 29.61
N VAL A 12 40.44 55.38 29.14
CA VAL A 12 39.68 55.26 27.84
C VAL A 12 38.97 56.63 27.65
N PRO A 13 38.84 57.32 26.47
CA PRO A 13 38.57 56.90 25.07
C PRO A 13 39.55 57.60 24.04
N PRO A 14 39.27 58.03 22.76
CA PRO A 14 38.07 57.99 21.91
C PRO A 14 38.22 57.65 20.38
N ILE A 15 37.08 57.80 19.70
CA ILE A 15 36.66 57.36 18.35
C ILE A 15 37.22 58.24 17.21
N HIS A 16 37.51 57.62 16.05
CA HIS A 16 37.40 58.29 14.74
C HIS A 16 37.02 57.33 13.58
N LYS A 17 36.04 57.74 12.76
CA LYS A 17 35.87 57.36 11.35
C LYS A 17 36.05 58.64 10.51
N PRO A 18 36.71 58.59 9.34
CA PRO A 18 36.01 58.49 8.03
C PRO A 18 36.73 57.51 7.07
N ALA A 19 36.10 56.72 6.18
CA ALA A 19 35.13 56.96 5.08
C ALA A 19 35.79 57.00 3.67
N ILE A 20 34.96 56.72 2.65
CA ILE A 20 35.14 56.99 1.20
C ILE A 20 35.74 55.88 0.29
N LYS A 21 34.80 55.15 -0.34
CA LYS A 21 34.68 54.80 -1.77
C LYS A 21 35.92 54.30 -2.54
N LYS A 22 35.79 53.10 -3.12
CA LYS A 22 36.06 52.88 -4.55
C LYS A 22 34.94 52.09 -5.24
N LYS A 23 34.83 52.26 -6.55
CA LYS A 23 33.60 52.03 -7.34
C LYS A 23 33.28 50.56 -7.59
N ILE A 24 31.98 50.31 -7.68
CA ILE A 24 31.35 49.14 -8.32
C ILE A 24 31.89 48.96 -9.75
N SER A 25 32.20 47.71 -10.11
CA SER A 25 32.11 47.24 -11.50
C SER A 25 31.26 45.97 -11.52
N CYS A 26 30.24 45.96 -12.36
CA CYS A 26 29.23 44.91 -12.39
C CYS A 26 29.37 44.06 -13.66
N LYS A 27 29.66 42.75 -13.51
CA LYS A 27 29.15 41.67 -14.37
C LYS A 27 29.60 40.27 -13.93
N LYS A 28 28.71 39.29 -14.17
CA LYS A 28 28.84 37.81 -14.07
C LYS A 28 28.58 37.16 -12.69
N PHE A 29 27.29 36.91 -12.45
CA PHE A 29 26.65 35.57 -12.34
C PHE A 29 27.47 34.37 -11.80
N GLN A 30 26.80 33.53 -10.99
CA GLN A 30 27.23 32.22 -10.42
C GLN A 30 28.31 32.37 -9.32
N LEU A 31 28.12 31.94 -8.07
CA LEU A 31 27.45 30.72 -7.60
C LEU A 31 26.99 30.92 -6.15
N SER A 32 25.67 30.90 -5.88
CA SER A 32 25.17 30.95 -4.50
C SER A 32 25.37 29.59 -3.83
N VAL A 33 26.45 29.46 -3.05
CA VAL A 33 26.69 28.28 -2.20
C VAL A 33 25.61 28.25 -1.11
N PHE A 34 24.61 27.40 -1.31
CA PHE A 34 23.69 27.00 -0.23
C PHE A 34 24.49 26.16 0.77
N ILE A 35 25.04 26.82 1.80
CA ILE A 35 25.53 26.13 2.98
C ILE A 35 24.30 25.63 3.74
N PHE A 36 23.90 24.39 3.47
CA PHE A 36 23.02 23.65 4.36
C PHE A 36 23.78 23.41 5.67
N ILE A 37 23.40 24.15 6.72
CA ILE A 37 23.68 23.76 8.09
C ILE A 37 22.74 22.58 8.38
N LEU A 38 23.22 21.37 8.10
CA LEU A 38 22.58 20.15 8.56
C LEU A 38 22.84 20.03 10.07
N PRO A 39 21.80 19.95 10.92
CA PRO A 39 22.01 19.55 12.31
C PRO A 39 22.39 18.07 12.33
N GLU A 40 23.48 17.72 13.01
CA GLU A 40 23.78 16.32 13.32
C GLU A 40 22.72 15.80 14.29
N PHE A 41 21.87 14.89 13.80
CA PHE A 41 20.90 14.20 14.66
C PHE A 41 21.64 13.24 15.59
N ALA A 42 21.86 13.67 16.83
CA ALA A 42 22.40 12.83 17.88
C ALA A 42 21.36 11.78 18.31
N PHE A 43 21.40 10.60 17.69
CA PHE A 43 20.50 9.49 17.96
C PHE A 43 20.84 8.76 19.27
N ALA A 44 20.26 9.22 20.38
CA ALA A 44 20.23 8.48 21.64
C ALA A 44 19.40 7.19 21.50
N HIS A 45 19.82 6.13 22.20
CA HIS A 45 19.18 4.81 22.12
C HIS A 45 17.82 4.79 22.83
N ALA A 46 16.80 4.23 22.17
CA ALA A 46 15.49 3.92 22.78
C ALA A 46 14.92 2.62 22.17
N GLY A 47 14.20 1.86 23.00
CA GLY A 47 13.78 0.49 22.68
C GLY A 47 12.63 0.37 21.67
N GLN A 48 12.33 -0.88 21.29
CA GLN A 48 11.24 -1.19 20.38
C GLN A 48 9.87 -0.81 20.98
N ARG A 49 9.31 0.31 20.51
CA ARG A 49 7.99 0.88 20.82
C ARG A 49 7.82 1.41 22.25
N GLY A 50 7.93 2.74 22.39
CA GLY A 50 7.42 3.47 23.56
C GLY A 50 5.89 3.36 23.64
N HIS A 51 5.36 3.20 24.86
CA HIS A 51 3.96 2.87 25.10
C HIS A 51 2.94 3.95 24.67
N VAL A 52 1.77 3.46 24.28
CA VAL A 52 0.43 4.07 24.36
C VAL A 52 0.42 5.53 24.83
N MET A 53 0.47 6.47 23.88
CA MET A 53 -0.05 7.79 24.18
C MET A 53 -1.55 7.70 24.43
N LEU A 54 -2.01 8.31 25.52
CA LEU A 54 -3.41 8.59 25.80
C LEU A 54 -3.93 9.72 24.90
N LEU A 55 -3.73 9.57 23.59
CA LEU A 55 -4.40 10.40 22.58
C LEU A 55 -5.92 10.25 22.80
N PRO A 56 -6.73 11.30 22.61
CA PRO A 56 -8.18 11.23 22.75
C PRO A 56 -8.79 10.47 21.57
N THR A 57 -8.59 9.16 21.53
CA THR A 57 -8.91 8.28 20.39
C THR A 57 -10.40 8.29 20.07
N ASP A 58 -11.28 8.47 21.06
CA ASP A 58 -12.71 8.69 20.86
C ASP A 58 -13.02 9.93 20.01
N LEU A 59 -12.29 11.04 20.21
CA LEU A 59 -12.45 12.25 19.40
C LEU A 59 -11.95 12.04 17.96
N TYR A 60 -10.90 11.24 17.78
CA TYR A 60 -10.39 10.89 16.45
C TYR A 60 -11.33 9.94 15.70
N ILE A 61 -11.85 8.91 16.38
CA ILE A 61 -12.83 7.95 15.83
C ILE A 61 -14.14 8.68 15.47
N GLY A 62 -14.67 9.48 16.40
CA GLY A 62 -15.88 10.27 16.19
C GLY A 62 -15.69 11.34 15.11
N GLY A 63 -14.54 12.03 15.09
CA GLY A 63 -14.19 13.02 14.08
C GLY A 63 -14.06 12.42 12.68
N GLY A 64 -13.38 11.26 12.55
CA GLY A 64 -13.28 10.53 11.29
C GLY A 64 -14.63 10.08 10.76
N ALA A 65 -15.48 9.50 11.62
CA ALA A 65 -16.85 9.14 11.29
C ALA A 65 -17.68 10.35 10.85
N ALA A 66 -17.56 11.49 11.55
CA ALA A 66 -18.24 12.74 11.21
C ALA A 66 -17.79 13.30 9.86
N VAL A 67 -16.48 13.28 9.53
CA VAL A 67 -15.96 13.72 8.23
C VAL A 67 -16.54 12.88 7.09
N VAL A 68 -16.62 11.56 7.25
CA VAL A 68 -17.21 10.65 6.24
C VAL A 68 -18.71 10.87 6.09
N ALA A 69 -19.44 11.05 7.20
CA ALA A 69 -20.88 11.36 7.18
C ALA A 69 -21.18 12.72 6.53
N LEU A 70 -20.42 13.77 6.88
CA LEU A 70 -20.54 15.10 6.29
C LEU A 70 -20.17 15.11 4.80
N THR A 71 -19.17 14.31 4.39
CA THR A 71 -18.82 14.12 2.97
C THR A 71 -19.99 13.54 2.18
N PHE A 72 -20.69 12.55 2.73
CA PHE A 72 -21.87 11.99 2.08
C PHE A 72 -23.01 13.01 1.94
N ILE A 73 -23.31 13.75 3.02
CA ILE A 73 -24.32 14.82 3.00
C ILE A 73 -23.94 15.90 1.97
N PHE A 74 -22.67 16.30 1.91
CA PHE A 74 -22.16 17.24 0.93
C PHE A 74 -22.33 16.73 -0.51
N MET A 75 -21.99 15.47 -0.79
CA MET A 75 -22.15 14.87 -2.12
C MET A 75 -23.63 14.83 -2.56
N ILE A 76 -24.55 14.48 -1.66
CA ILE A 76 -26.00 14.56 -1.95
C ILE A 76 -26.41 15.99 -2.35
N ILE A 77 -26.02 16.99 -1.54
CA ILE A 77 -26.45 18.38 -1.74
C ILE A 77 -25.83 18.99 -3.01
N VAL A 78 -24.54 18.79 -3.25
CA VAL A 78 -23.78 19.47 -4.30
C VAL A 78 -23.83 18.70 -5.62
N ALA A 79 -23.50 17.41 -5.60
CA ALA A 79 -23.49 16.61 -6.83
C ALA A 79 -24.89 16.18 -7.27
N GLY A 80 -25.89 16.14 -6.37
CA GLY A 80 -27.30 15.98 -6.73
C GLY A 80 -27.92 17.19 -7.45
N LYS A 81 -27.35 18.40 -7.28
CA LYS A 81 -27.79 19.63 -7.96
C LYS A 81 -27.01 19.95 -9.25
N SER A 82 -25.96 19.20 -9.55
CA SER A 82 -24.97 19.58 -10.56
C SER A 82 -24.93 18.60 -11.74
N ASN A 83 -24.71 19.13 -12.95
CA ASN A 83 -24.46 18.33 -14.16
C ASN A 83 -23.11 17.56 -14.13
N ILE A 84 -22.38 17.53 -12.99
CA ILE A 84 -21.14 16.76 -12.78
C ILE A 84 -21.24 15.33 -13.34
N GLY A 85 -22.35 14.63 -13.07
CA GLY A 85 -22.57 13.25 -13.56
C GLY A 85 -22.51 13.09 -15.09
N LYS A 86 -22.82 14.14 -15.87
CA LYS A 86 -22.81 14.09 -17.35
C LYS A 86 -21.43 14.31 -17.97
N ASN A 87 -20.51 14.94 -17.24
CA ASN A 87 -19.18 15.30 -17.74
C ASN A 87 -18.06 14.34 -17.28
N ILE A 88 -18.38 13.37 -16.41
CA ILE A 88 -17.42 12.36 -15.95
C ILE A 88 -17.17 11.34 -17.06
N LYS A 89 -15.91 11.26 -17.51
CA LYS A 89 -15.46 10.23 -18.45
C LYS A 89 -15.11 8.96 -17.67
N PHE A 90 -15.94 7.94 -17.82
CA PHE A 90 -15.69 6.62 -17.26
C PHE A 90 -14.54 5.95 -18.00
N ASN A 91 -13.63 5.33 -17.25
CA ASN A 91 -12.47 4.66 -17.80
C ASN A 91 -12.86 3.28 -18.33
N GLN A 92 -12.73 3.09 -19.64
CA GLN A 92 -12.78 1.77 -20.28
C GLN A 92 -11.53 0.95 -19.92
N SER A 93 -11.48 -0.32 -20.31
CA SER A 93 -10.31 -1.20 -20.17
C SER A 93 -9.02 -0.49 -20.61
N GLU A 94 -8.12 -0.23 -19.65
CA GLU A 94 -6.75 0.18 -19.99
C GLU A 94 -6.11 -1.01 -20.72
N ASP A 95 -5.84 -0.85 -22.02
CA ASP A 95 -5.22 -1.85 -22.89
C ASP A 95 -3.78 -2.08 -22.40
N GLN A 96 -3.61 -2.97 -21.42
CA GLN A 96 -2.36 -3.07 -20.67
C GLN A 96 -1.23 -3.56 -21.59
N ILE A 97 -0.21 -2.72 -21.70
CA ILE A 97 0.96 -2.96 -22.54
C ILE A 97 1.76 -4.14 -21.95
N LYS A 98 1.49 -5.35 -22.46
CA LYS A 98 2.30 -6.55 -22.18
C LYS A 98 3.55 -6.60 -23.06
N THR A 99 4.33 -5.52 -23.07
CA THR A 99 5.67 -5.56 -23.66
C THR A 99 6.61 -6.19 -22.65
N VAL A 100 7.31 -7.25 -23.06
CA VAL A 100 8.41 -7.76 -22.24
C VAL A 100 9.53 -6.75 -22.32
N SER A 101 9.72 -6.01 -21.24
CA SER A 101 10.77 -5.01 -21.10
C SER A 101 12.11 -5.69 -20.73
N TRP A 102 13.22 -4.95 -20.83
CA TRP A 102 14.48 -5.38 -20.24
C TRP A 102 14.41 -5.40 -18.70
N LEU A 103 13.54 -4.58 -18.09
CA LEU A 103 13.30 -4.57 -16.65
C LEU A 103 12.63 -5.88 -16.18
N SER A 104 11.74 -6.48 -16.99
CA SER A 104 11.15 -7.79 -16.67
C SER A 104 12.22 -8.88 -16.58
N PHE A 105 13.25 -8.85 -17.44
CA PHE A 105 14.38 -9.76 -17.36
C PHE A 105 15.27 -9.46 -16.15
N LEU A 106 15.58 -8.19 -15.91
CA LEU A 106 16.36 -7.79 -14.73
C LEU A 106 15.67 -8.22 -13.42
N SER A 107 14.35 -8.05 -13.33
CA SER A 107 13.52 -8.47 -12.20
C SER A 107 13.51 -10.00 -12.02
N LEU A 108 13.39 -10.76 -13.11
CA LEU A 108 13.48 -12.23 -13.07
C LEU A 108 14.86 -12.68 -12.55
N THR A 109 15.94 -12.07 -13.03
CA THR A 109 17.31 -12.33 -12.54
C THR A 109 17.48 -11.93 -11.08
N ALA A 110 17.00 -10.74 -10.68
CA ALA A 110 17.06 -10.26 -9.30
C ALA A 110 16.30 -11.21 -8.35
N MET A 111 15.14 -11.71 -8.75
CA MET A 111 14.39 -12.71 -7.97
C MET A 111 15.17 -14.01 -7.80
N PHE A 112 15.87 -14.52 -8.82
CA PHE A 112 16.75 -15.68 -8.67
C PHE A 112 17.95 -15.39 -7.75
N ILE A 113 18.53 -14.19 -7.81
CA ILE A 113 19.60 -13.77 -6.88
C ILE A 113 19.09 -13.69 -5.44
N LEU A 114 17.89 -13.13 -5.22
CA LEU A 114 17.27 -13.06 -3.89
C LEU A 114 16.95 -14.46 -3.34
N ILE A 115 16.46 -15.39 -4.16
CA ILE A 115 16.27 -16.79 -3.76
C ILE A 115 17.60 -17.43 -3.34
N TRP A 116 18.68 -17.16 -4.08
CA TRP A 116 20.02 -17.65 -3.73
C TRP A 116 20.53 -17.06 -2.42
N ILE A 117 20.34 -15.76 -2.19
CA ILE A 117 20.61 -15.08 -0.91
C ILE A 117 19.77 -15.67 0.23
N GLY A 118 18.51 -16.06 -0.01
CA GLY A 118 17.68 -16.74 0.99
C GLY A 118 18.23 -18.10 1.46
N PHE A 119 19.03 -18.78 0.63
CA PHE A 119 19.68 -20.06 0.98
C PHE A 119 21.14 -19.94 1.43
N LYS A 120 21.83 -18.84 1.10
CA LYS A 120 23.29 -18.70 1.29
C LYS A 120 23.75 -17.44 2.03
N GLY A 121 22.90 -16.43 2.14
CA GLY A 121 23.15 -15.27 3.00
C GLY A 121 22.82 -15.56 4.46
N ASN A 122 22.67 -14.51 5.25
CA ASN A 122 22.43 -14.61 6.68
C ASN A 122 21.17 -15.42 7.05
N SER A 123 21.20 -16.12 8.18
CA SER A 123 20.01 -16.79 8.72
C SER A 123 19.09 -15.83 9.50
N ASP A 124 19.63 -14.70 9.98
CA ASP A 124 18.83 -13.62 10.59
C ASP A 124 17.98 -12.91 9.51
N PRO A 125 16.63 -12.90 9.63
CA PRO A 125 15.76 -12.20 8.70
C PRO A 125 16.01 -10.69 8.59
N MET A 126 16.55 -10.03 9.62
CA MET A 126 16.85 -8.59 9.61
C MET A 126 18.18 -8.26 8.94
N GLN A 127 18.98 -9.28 8.61
CA GLN A 127 20.23 -9.15 7.86
C GLN A 127 20.15 -9.80 6.46
N ASN A 128 19.15 -10.66 6.21
CA ASN A 128 18.94 -11.29 4.91
C ASN A 128 18.12 -10.41 3.97
N LEU A 129 18.67 -10.12 2.78
CA LEU A 129 18.01 -9.24 1.80
C LEU A 129 16.70 -9.83 1.23
N LEU A 130 16.50 -11.15 1.22
CA LEU A 130 15.30 -11.78 0.66
C LEU A 130 14.00 -11.39 1.40
N PRO A 131 13.83 -11.65 2.71
CA PRO A 131 12.62 -11.27 3.43
C PRO A 131 12.41 -9.75 3.45
N LEU A 132 13.48 -8.96 3.63
CA LEU A 132 13.40 -7.49 3.61
C LEU A 132 12.92 -6.96 2.25
N THR A 133 13.46 -7.49 1.14
CA THR A 133 12.99 -7.09 -0.20
C THR A 133 11.56 -7.54 -0.47
N THR A 134 11.19 -8.75 -0.02
CA THR A 134 9.85 -9.31 -0.25
C THR A 134 8.79 -8.53 0.53
N TRP A 135 8.95 -8.41 1.85
CA TRP A 135 7.91 -7.85 2.73
C TRP A 135 7.94 -6.33 2.79
N ILE A 136 9.12 -5.69 2.73
CA ILE A 136 9.25 -4.24 2.93
C ILE A 136 9.31 -3.49 1.61
N VAL A 137 10.26 -3.84 0.74
CA VAL A 137 10.47 -3.11 -0.53
C VAL A 137 9.34 -3.40 -1.52
N TRP A 138 8.99 -4.68 -1.70
CA TRP A 138 7.97 -5.10 -2.66
C TRP A 138 6.56 -5.03 -2.10
N TRP A 139 6.24 -5.72 -1.00
CA TRP A 139 4.85 -5.76 -0.53
C TRP A 139 4.35 -4.40 -0.02
N ILE A 140 5.11 -3.71 0.83
CA ILE A 140 4.71 -2.39 1.35
C ILE A 140 5.10 -1.27 0.36
N GLY A 141 6.39 -1.14 0.07
CA GLY A 141 6.95 -0.02 -0.70
C GLY A 141 6.39 0.09 -2.12
N LEU A 142 6.35 -1.00 -2.89
CA LEU A 142 5.79 -0.99 -4.25
C LEU A 142 4.27 -0.79 -4.24
N THR A 143 3.55 -1.20 -3.20
CA THR A 143 2.11 -0.93 -3.06
C THR A 143 1.86 0.56 -2.89
N MET A 144 2.58 1.22 -1.98
CA MET A 144 2.55 2.68 -1.82
C MET A 144 2.96 3.40 -3.12
N GLY A 145 4.05 2.98 -3.77
CA GLY A 145 4.50 3.55 -5.04
C GLY A 145 3.47 3.37 -6.17
N THR A 146 2.83 2.21 -6.26
CA THR A 146 1.81 1.91 -7.28
C THR A 146 0.56 2.76 -7.11
N ALA A 147 0.16 3.05 -5.87
CA ALA A 147 -0.96 3.92 -5.56
C ALA A 147 -0.71 5.41 -5.84
N LEU A 148 0.54 5.84 -5.98
CA LEU A 148 0.93 7.24 -6.25
C LEU A 148 1.34 7.50 -7.70
N PHE A 149 2.00 6.54 -8.35
CA PHE A 149 2.64 6.72 -9.65
C PHE A 149 2.07 5.83 -10.77
N GLY A 150 1.17 4.91 -10.43
CA GLY A 150 0.49 4.02 -11.37
C GLY A 150 1.12 2.63 -11.43
N ASN A 151 0.71 1.82 -12.41
CA ASN A 151 1.06 0.40 -12.46
C ASN A 151 2.52 0.15 -12.89
N PHE A 152 3.47 0.33 -11.95
CA PHE A 152 4.88 -0.04 -12.13
C PHE A 152 5.06 -1.54 -12.38
N TRP A 153 4.24 -2.37 -11.73
CA TRP A 153 4.31 -3.83 -11.82
C TRP A 153 4.19 -4.36 -13.25
N ASN A 154 3.41 -3.70 -14.12
CA ASN A 154 3.36 -4.03 -15.55
C ASN A 154 4.74 -3.95 -16.25
N PHE A 155 5.65 -3.08 -15.80
CA PHE A 155 6.98 -2.92 -16.37
C PHE A 155 8.03 -3.82 -15.69
N ILE A 156 7.96 -3.94 -14.36
CA ILE A 156 8.97 -4.62 -13.55
C ILE A 156 8.61 -6.06 -13.16
N SER A 157 7.41 -6.56 -13.47
CA SER A 157 7.05 -7.94 -13.16
C SER A 157 7.99 -8.93 -13.86
N PRO A 158 8.40 -10.03 -13.20
CA PRO A 158 9.27 -11.05 -13.80
C PRO A 158 8.53 -11.95 -14.79
N TRP A 159 7.20 -12.00 -14.72
CA TRP A 159 6.36 -12.92 -15.48
C TRP A 159 6.43 -12.79 -17.01
N PRO A 160 6.48 -11.60 -17.62
CA PRO A 160 6.59 -11.46 -19.07
C PRO A 160 7.94 -12.01 -19.58
N ALA A 161 9.02 -11.86 -18.80
CA ALA A 161 10.31 -12.48 -19.11
C ALA A 161 10.28 -13.99 -18.92
N MET A 162 9.68 -14.48 -17.83
CA MET A 162 9.50 -15.92 -17.60
C MET A 162 8.69 -16.59 -18.72
N GLY A 163 7.63 -15.94 -19.20
CA GLY A 163 6.88 -16.39 -20.39
C GLY A 163 7.74 -16.49 -21.65
N LYS A 164 8.64 -15.52 -21.90
CA LYS A 164 9.61 -15.60 -23.01
C LYS A 164 10.60 -16.77 -22.84
N VAL A 165 11.17 -16.95 -21.66
CA VAL A 165 12.11 -18.05 -21.38
C VAL A 165 11.43 -19.40 -21.61
N ILE A 166 10.20 -19.57 -21.13
CA ILE A 166 9.41 -20.78 -21.36
C ILE A 166 9.13 -21.00 -22.87
N SER A 167 8.88 -19.94 -23.65
CA SER A 167 8.64 -20.06 -25.10
C SER A 167 9.88 -20.38 -25.93
N PHE A 168 11.09 -20.37 -25.34
CA PHE A 168 12.31 -20.78 -26.03
C PHE A 168 12.45 -22.30 -26.12
N PHE A 169 11.74 -23.07 -25.28
CA PHE A 169 11.77 -24.52 -25.33
C PHE A 169 10.95 -25.04 -26.52
N PRO A 170 11.53 -25.88 -27.40
CA PRO A 170 10.86 -26.35 -28.61
C PRO A 170 9.60 -27.16 -28.27
N GLY A 171 8.51 -26.87 -28.98
CA GLY A 171 7.19 -27.46 -28.77
C GLY A 171 6.24 -26.67 -27.85
N ILE A 172 6.71 -25.60 -27.19
CA ILE A 172 5.86 -24.81 -26.28
C ILE A 172 5.32 -23.54 -26.96
N HIS A 173 4.06 -23.58 -27.39
CA HIS A 173 3.35 -22.43 -27.95
C HIS A 173 2.47 -21.72 -26.91
N LEU A 174 3.02 -20.70 -26.24
CA LEU A 174 2.32 -19.81 -25.29
C LEU A 174 1.34 -18.81 -25.98
N ASN A 175 0.77 -19.16 -27.13
CA ASN A 175 0.22 -18.19 -28.07
C ASN A 175 -1.12 -17.57 -27.61
N SER A 176 -1.25 -16.26 -27.86
CA SER A 176 -2.13 -15.31 -27.15
C SER A 176 -3.65 -15.46 -27.37
N LYS A 177 -4.10 -16.54 -28.03
CA LYS A 177 -5.51 -16.78 -28.40
C LYS A 177 -6.08 -18.14 -27.96
N SER A 178 -5.24 -19.09 -27.52
CA SER A 178 -5.73 -20.36 -26.96
C SER A 178 -4.76 -20.91 -25.91
N GLY A 179 -5.04 -20.59 -24.64
CA GLY A 179 -4.71 -21.52 -23.56
C GLY A 179 -5.48 -22.82 -23.80
N ARG A 180 -4.91 -23.96 -23.39
CA ARG A 180 -5.52 -25.29 -23.63
C ARG A 180 -6.86 -25.46 -22.92
N LEU A 181 -7.07 -24.68 -21.85
CA LEU A 181 -8.39 -24.38 -21.28
C LEU A 181 -8.66 -22.88 -21.32
N SER A 182 -9.86 -22.49 -21.74
CA SER A 182 -10.40 -21.14 -21.48
C SER A 182 -10.99 -21.09 -20.07
N LEU A 183 -10.33 -20.39 -19.15
CA LEU A 183 -10.82 -20.16 -17.78
C LEU A 183 -11.98 -19.13 -17.70
N GLY A 184 -12.76 -18.96 -18.77
CA GLY A 184 -13.86 -17.99 -18.83
C GLY A 184 -14.90 -18.11 -17.70
N LYS A 185 -15.09 -19.31 -17.14
CA LYS A 185 -15.95 -19.55 -15.96
C LYS A 185 -15.25 -19.37 -14.60
N LEU A 186 -13.92 -19.51 -14.54
CA LEU A 186 -13.14 -19.39 -13.30
C LEU A 186 -12.78 -17.93 -12.98
N ALA A 187 -12.69 -17.07 -14.00
CA ALA A 187 -12.39 -15.64 -13.86
C ALA A 187 -11.20 -15.38 -12.91
N TYR A 188 -11.46 -14.83 -11.71
CA TYR A 188 -10.45 -14.48 -10.71
C TYR A 188 -10.28 -15.50 -9.57
N TRP A 189 -11.01 -16.62 -9.55
CA TRP A 189 -10.91 -17.59 -8.44
C TRP A 189 -9.49 -18.11 -8.15
N PRO A 190 -8.63 -18.39 -9.15
CA PRO A 190 -7.23 -18.74 -8.87
C PRO A 190 -6.46 -17.63 -8.15
N ALA A 191 -6.71 -16.36 -8.49
CA ALA A 191 -6.09 -15.22 -7.81
C ALA A 191 -6.60 -15.09 -6.36
N VAL A 192 -7.89 -15.35 -6.10
CA VAL A 192 -8.45 -15.39 -4.73
C VAL A 192 -7.75 -16.46 -3.89
N ILE A 193 -7.60 -17.68 -4.42
CA ILE A 193 -6.97 -18.79 -3.69
C ILE A 193 -5.48 -18.50 -3.43
N LEU A 194 -4.73 -18.05 -4.45
CA LEU A 194 -3.31 -17.76 -4.30
C LEU A 194 -3.05 -16.56 -3.37
N PHE A 195 -3.91 -15.54 -3.40
CA PHE A 195 -3.83 -14.41 -2.47
C PHE A 195 -4.23 -14.80 -1.05
N PHE A 196 -5.19 -15.71 -0.85
CA PHE A 196 -5.51 -16.25 0.47
C PHE A 196 -4.32 -17.01 1.06
N LEU A 197 -3.64 -17.85 0.26
CA LEU A 197 -2.43 -18.55 0.69
C LEU A 197 -1.28 -17.58 1.01
N TYR A 198 -1.14 -16.49 0.27
CA TYR A 198 -0.19 -15.42 0.57
C TYR A 198 -0.52 -14.70 1.90
N ALA A 199 -1.77 -14.30 2.12
CA ALA A 199 -2.18 -13.68 3.37
C ALA A 199 -2.09 -14.64 4.57
N TRP A 200 -2.33 -15.94 4.36
CA TRP A 200 -2.09 -16.96 5.38
C TRP A 200 -0.60 -17.09 5.71
N LEU A 201 0.28 -17.05 4.70
CA LEU A 201 1.72 -17.00 4.92
C LEU A 201 2.09 -15.79 5.77
N GLU A 202 1.67 -14.59 5.38
CA GLU A 202 2.00 -13.34 6.05
C GLU A 202 1.51 -13.29 7.50
N LEU A 203 0.23 -13.63 7.74
CA LEU A 203 -0.48 -13.34 8.99
C LEU A 203 -0.58 -14.53 9.95
N VAL A 204 -0.40 -15.76 9.45
CA VAL A 204 -0.73 -16.99 10.19
C VAL A 204 0.47 -17.93 10.32
N HIS A 205 1.37 -17.98 9.34
CA HIS A 205 2.56 -18.83 9.42
C HIS A 205 3.44 -18.45 10.63
N PRO A 206 4.06 -19.40 11.35
CA PRO A 206 4.88 -19.07 12.51
C PRO A 206 6.11 -18.20 12.18
N SER A 207 6.71 -18.40 11.01
CA SER A 207 7.98 -17.78 10.59
C SER A 207 7.96 -17.26 9.14
N PRO A 208 7.13 -16.25 8.80
CA PRO A 208 7.03 -15.71 7.43
C PRO A 208 8.31 -15.00 6.94
N MET A 209 9.16 -14.59 7.88
CA MET A 209 10.42 -13.91 7.64
C MET A 209 11.62 -14.87 7.48
N ASP A 210 11.46 -16.17 7.76
CA ASP A 210 12.57 -17.13 7.66
C ASP A 210 13.11 -17.22 6.22
N PRO A 211 14.39 -16.89 5.96
CA PRO A 211 14.90 -16.76 4.58
C PRO A 211 14.81 -18.06 3.78
N VAL A 212 15.10 -19.20 4.41
CA VAL A 212 15.13 -20.51 3.75
C VAL A 212 13.72 -20.99 3.40
N THR A 213 12.76 -20.82 4.31
CA THR A 213 11.35 -21.16 4.09
C THR A 213 10.74 -20.24 3.04
N LEU A 214 11.01 -18.93 3.11
CA LEU A 214 10.52 -17.97 2.12
C LEU A 214 11.09 -18.25 0.72
N ALA A 215 12.38 -18.57 0.60
CA ALA A 215 13.01 -18.95 -0.67
C ALA A 215 12.34 -20.20 -1.30
N ARG A 216 12.04 -21.23 -0.49
CA ARG A 216 11.30 -22.42 -0.95
C ARG A 216 9.89 -22.08 -1.44
N ILE A 217 9.18 -21.20 -0.73
CA ILE A 217 7.83 -20.79 -1.09
C ILE A 217 7.83 -19.97 -2.39
N ILE A 218 8.81 -19.08 -2.59
CA ILE A 218 8.94 -18.32 -3.84
C ILE A 218 9.27 -19.25 -5.02
N ILE A 219 10.12 -20.27 -4.84
CA ILE A 219 10.32 -21.32 -5.86
C ILE A 219 9.01 -22.06 -6.18
N PHE A 220 8.25 -22.44 -5.17
CA PHE A 220 6.95 -23.10 -5.38
C PHE A 220 5.96 -22.20 -6.12
N TYR A 221 5.94 -20.91 -5.78
CA TYR A 221 5.11 -19.90 -6.45
C TYR A 221 5.54 -19.66 -7.91
N LEU A 222 6.85 -19.68 -8.19
CA LEU A 222 7.40 -19.64 -9.55
C LEU A 222 6.91 -20.82 -10.39
N ILE A 223 6.96 -22.04 -9.83
CA ILE A 223 6.49 -23.26 -10.49
C ILE A 223 4.98 -23.17 -10.78
N ILE A 224 4.16 -22.79 -9.80
CA ILE A 224 2.72 -22.59 -10.00
C ILE A 224 2.44 -21.57 -11.11
N THR A 225 3.15 -20.44 -11.10
CA THR A 225 2.96 -19.37 -12.09
C THR A 225 3.41 -19.78 -13.48
N ALA A 226 4.51 -20.53 -13.61
CA ALA A 226 4.97 -21.11 -14.86
C ALA A 226 3.97 -22.13 -15.44
N LEU A 227 3.51 -23.08 -14.62
CA LEU A 227 2.49 -24.06 -14.99
C LEU A 227 1.17 -23.39 -15.39
N GLY A 228 0.74 -22.37 -14.63
CA GLY A 228 -0.44 -21.59 -14.93
C GLY A 228 -0.36 -20.86 -16.28
N MET A 229 0.80 -20.27 -16.59
CA MET A 229 1.03 -19.67 -17.92
C MET A 229 1.07 -20.72 -19.04
N LEU A 230 1.62 -21.91 -18.80
CA LEU A 230 1.66 -23.02 -19.76
C LEU A 230 0.26 -23.57 -20.09
N ILE A 231 -0.58 -23.77 -19.07
CA ILE A 231 -1.92 -24.37 -19.23
C ILE A 231 -2.93 -23.35 -19.79
N CYS A 232 -2.95 -22.14 -19.21
CA CYS A 232 -3.97 -21.13 -19.47
C CYS A 232 -3.53 -20.08 -20.52
N GLY A 233 -2.26 -20.08 -20.91
CA GLY A 233 -1.64 -19.03 -21.72
C GLY A 233 -1.26 -17.81 -20.87
N SER A 234 -0.05 -17.28 -21.10
CA SER A 234 0.52 -16.16 -20.32
C SER A 234 -0.40 -14.91 -20.28
N LYS A 235 -1.07 -14.58 -21.39
CA LYS A 235 -1.97 -13.40 -21.41
C LYS A 235 -3.16 -13.55 -20.46
N GLN A 236 -3.79 -14.73 -20.41
CA GLN A 236 -4.95 -14.98 -19.56
C GLN A 236 -4.54 -15.15 -18.09
N TRP A 237 -3.52 -15.98 -17.82
CA TRP A 237 -3.01 -16.21 -16.46
C TRP A 237 -2.68 -14.90 -15.75
N LEU A 238 -1.85 -14.05 -16.36
CA LEU A 238 -1.45 -12.76 -15.76
C LEU A 238 -2.57 -11.72 -15.75
N ASN A 239 -3.66 -11.90 -16.49
CA ASN A 239 -4.80 -10.98 -16.42
C ASN A 239 -5.76 -11.34 -15.29
N THR A 240 -5.94 -12.61 -14.95
CA THR A 240 -7.03 -13.03 -14.04
C THR A 240 -6.62 -13.99 -12.93
N CYS A 241 -5.53 -14.73 -13.07
CA CYS A 241 -5.16 -15.83 -12.17
C CYS A 241 -3.97 -15.50 -11.27
N GLU A 242 -3.00 -14.71 -11.74
CA GLU A 242 -1.83 -14.33 -10.94
C GLU A 242 -2.20 -13.17 -9.99
N PRO A 243 -2.16 -13.37 -8.65
CA PRO A 243 -2.77 -12.45 -7.69
C PRO A 243 -2.11 -11.07 -7.67
N PHE A 244 -0.80 -10.97 -7.78
CA PHE A 244 -0.11 -9.69 -7.63
C PHE A 244 -0.30 -8.77 -8.83
N THR A 245 -0.38 -9.29 -10.06
CA THR A 245 -0.75 -8.50 -11.24
C THR A 245 -2.20 -8.01 -11.18
N VAL A 246 -3.10 -8.79 -10.56
CA VAL A 246 -4.48 -8.34 -10.28
C VAL A 246 -4.47 -7.25 -9.21
N PHE A 247 -3.78 -7.47 -8.08
CA PHE A 247 -3.66 -6.54 -6.96
C PHE A 247 -3.04 -5.20 -7.37
N PHE A 248 -1.82 -5.18 -7.92
CA PHE A 248 -1.16 -3.94 -8.35
C PHE A 248 -1.94 -3.22 -9.46
N ARG A 249 -2.68 -3.93 -10.32
CA ARG A 249 -3.60 -3.30 -11.27
C ARG A 249 -4.77 -2.59 -10.58
N MET A 250 -5.35 -3.21 -9.56
CA MET A 250 -6.45 -2.61 -8.78
C MET A 250 -5.96 -1.41 -7.96
N VAL A 251 -4.80 -1.53 -7.30
CA VAL A 251 -4.16 -0.42 -6.56
C VAL A 251 -3.81 0.75 -7.48
N ALA A 252 -3.33 0.50 -8.71
CA ALA A 252 -3.02 1.55 -9.67
C ALA A 252 -4.22 2.40 -10.12
N TRP A 253 -5.47 1.96 -9.90
CA TRP A 253 -6.67 2.77 -10.14
C TRP A 253 -6.81 3.95 -9.15
N LEU A 254 -6.12 3.89 -8.01
CA LEU A 254 -6.00 4.99 -7.05
C LEU A 254 -5.11 6.13 -7.59
N SER A 255 -4.15 5.78 -8.45
CA SER A 255 -3.06 6.69 -8.82
C SER A 255 -3.50 7.95 -9.57
N PRO A 256 -2.99 9.14 -9.18
CA PRO A 256 -3.10 10.36 -9.97
C PRO A 256 -2.24 10.30 -11.24
N VAL A 257 -1.15 9.54 -11.27
CA VAL A 257 -0.31 9.37 -12.48
C VAL A 257 -0.69 8.08 -13.19
N TYR A 258 -0.92 8.15 -14.51
CA TYR A 258 -1.20 6.97 -15.33
C TYR A 258 -0.56 7.09 -16.72
N LEU A 259 -0.28 5.94 -17.34
CA LEU A 259 0.28 5.89 -18.68
C LEU A 259 -0.84 5.81 -19.71
N LYS A 260 -1.12 6.92 -20.39
CA LYS A 260 -2.13 6.97 -21.44
C LYS A 260 -1.56 6.35 -22.72
N SER A 261 -2.08 5.19 -23.09
CA SER A 261 -1.81 4.56 -24.39
C SER A 261 -2.60 5.28 -25.48
N THR A 262 -1.90 5.90 -26.43
CA THR A 262 -2.48 6.39 -27.69
C THR A 262 -1.99 5.53 -28.84
N LYS A 263 -2.91 4.78 -29.46
CA LYS A 263 -2.70 4.14 -30.76
C LYS A 263 -2.60 5.26 -31.80
N LEU A 264 -1.38 5.55 -32.27
CA LEU A 264 -1.21 6.20 -33.57
C LEU A 264 -1.33 5.13 -34.67
N ASP A 265 -1.59 5.58 -35.89
CA ASP A 265 -1.95 4.72 -37.02
C ASP A 265 -0.99 3.53 -37.22
N ASN A 266 -1.60 2.34 -37.33
CA ASN A 266 -1.05 1.10 -37.88
C ASN A 266 0.34 0.61 -37.43
N ASN A 267 0.78 0.92 -36.20
CA ASN A 267 1.47 -0.01 -35.26
C ASN A 267 2.18 0.71 -34.09
N THR A 268 2.30 2.04 -34.11
CA THR A 268 3.03 2.78 -33.07
C THR A 268 2.14 3.14 -31.88
N VAL A 269 2.20 2.30 -30.84
CA VAL A 269 1.64 2.63 -29.53
C VAL A 269 2.60 3.59 -28.82
N SER A 270 2.23 4.87 -28.74
CA SER A 270 2.94 5.82 -27.89
C SER A 270 2.26 5.91 -26.53
N GLY A 271 3.03 5.68 -25.46
CA GLY A 271 2.60 5.90 -24.09
C GLY A 271 2.96 7.31 -23.65
N ARG A 272 1.98 8.13 -23.28
CA ARG A 272 2.21 9.45 -22.67
C ARG A 272 1.82 9.39 -21.19
N ILE A 273 2.74 9.78 -20.32
CA ILE A 273 2.43 10.00 -18.90
C ILE A 273 1.38 11.12 -18.81
N SER A 274 0.30 10.85 -18.08
CA SER A 274 -0.83 11.76 -17.91
C SER A 274 -1.23 11.82 -16.44
N ILE A 275 -1.75 12.97 -16.01
CA ILE A 275 -2.24 13.19 -14.64
C ILE A 275 -3.77 13.14 -14.66
N ARG A 276 -4.36 12.51 -13.64
CA ARG A 276 -5.78 12.47 -13.32
C ARG A 276 -5.99 12.78 -11.84
N ILE A 277 -7.24 13.07 -11.46
CA ILE A 277 -7.61 13.22 -10.05
C ILE A 277 -7.38 11.86 -9.35
N PRO A 278 -6.81 11.79 -8.13
CA PRO A 278 -6.70 10.55 -7.37
C PRO A 278 -8.02 9.78 -7.32
N CYS A 279 -7.95 8.45 -7.30
CA CYS A 279 -9.10 7.53 -7.31
C CYS A 279 -10.03 7.60 -8.54
N SER A 280 -9.87 8.53 -9.48
CA SER A 280 -10.71 8.59 -10.70
C SER A 280 -10.54 7.38 -11.63
N GLY A 281 -9.46 6.60 -11.49
CA GLY A 281 -9.30 5.30 -12.17
C GLY A 281 -10.35 4.25 -11.77
N LEU A 282 -11.01 4.42 -10.61
CA LEU A 282 -12.08 3.55 -10.10
C LEU A 282 -13.45 3.83 -10.73
N LEU A 283 -13.60 4.95 -11.44
CA LEU A 283 -14.81 5.29 -12.19
C LEU A 283 -14.85 4.48 -13.50
N ARG A 284 -15.10 3.17 -13.37
CA ARG A 284 -15.13 2.19 -14.45
C ARG A 284 -16.58 1.85 -14.83
N SER A 285 -16.84 1.65 -16.11
CA SER A 285 -18.13 1.17 -16.62
C SER A 285 -18.23 -0.37 -16.73
N GLU A 286 -17.27 -1.08 -16.14
CA GLU A 286 -17.12 -2.54 -16.23
C GLU A 286 -17.51 -3.19 -14.91
N PHE A 287 -18.40 -4.18 -14.93
CA PHE A 287 -18.69 -4.97 -13.74
C PHE A 287 -17.56 -5.97 -13.45
N LEU A 288 -17.11 -6.05 -12.19
CA LEU A 288 -16.31 -7.20 -11.75
C LEU A 288 -17.22 -8.45 -11.68
N PRO A 289 -16.75 -9.62 -12.16
CA PRO A 289 -17.43 -10.88 -11.90
C PRO A 289 -17.34 -11.21 -10.40
N LEU A 290 -18.19 -12.13 -9.92
CA LEU A 290 -18.28 -12.56 -8.52
C LEU A 290 -16.91 -12.81 -7.86
N SER A 291 -16.01 -13.50 -8.56
CA SER A 291 -14.64 -13.79 -8.11
C SER A 291 -13.75 -12.55 -7.96
N GLY A 292 -13.97 -11.52 -8.78
CA GLY A 292 -13.26 -10.23 -8.68
C GLY A 292 -13.75 -9.42 -7.48
N THR A 293 -15.05 -9.50 -7.19
CA THR A 293 -15.62 -8.95 -5.95
C THR A 293 -15.07 -9.68 -4.73
N ALA A 294 -15.03 -11.01 -4.76
CA ALA A 294 -14.39 -11.82 -3.72
C ALA A 294 -12.90 -11.47 -3.54
N PHE A 295 -12.16 -11.17 -4.62
CA PHE A 295 -10.76 -10.73 -4.52
C PHE A 295 -10.61 -9.40 -3.78
N VAL A 296 -11.41 -8.38 -4.11
CA VAL A 296 -11.36 -7.08 -3.41
C VAL A 296 -11.79 -7.20 -1.94
N LEU A 297 -12.82 -8.00 -1.65
CA LEU A 297 -13.26 -8.28 -0.28
C LEU A 297 -12.19 -9.06 0.50
N LEU A 298 -11.50 -10.00 -0.15
CA LEU A 298 -10.38 -10.72 0.46
C LEU A 298 -9.28 -9.74 0.84
N VAL A 299 -8.79 -8.91 -0.10
CA VAL A 299 -7.78 -7.87 0.16
C VAL A 299 -8.20 -6.95 1.32
N LEU A 300 -9.46 -6.49 1.37
CA LEU A 300 -9.93 -5.67 2.48
C LEU A 300 -9.94 -6.44 3.82
N SER A 301 -10.35 -7.71 3.80
CA SER A 301 -10.43 -8.55 5.00
C SER A 301 -9.07 -9.01 5.53
N THR A 302 -8.06 -9.19 4.68
CA THR A 302 -6.72 -9.62 5.11
C THR A 302 -6.01 -8.52 5.88
N VAL A 303 -6.00 -7.28 5.37
CA VAL A 303 -5.37 -6.17 6.11
C VAL A 303 -6.18 -5.79 7.35
N SER A 304 -7.51 -5.91 7.29
CA SER A 304 -8.37 -5.78 8.49
C SER A 304 -8.05 -6.84 9.55
N PHE A 305 -7.75 -8.08 9.13
CA PHE A 305 -7.40 -9.17 10.04
C PHE A 305 -5.98 -9.03 10.60
N ASP A 306 -5.01 -8.52 9.83
CA ASP A 306 -3.66 -8.23 10.32
C ASP A 306 -3.71 -7.35 11.58
N GLY A 307 -4.39 -6.20 11.47
CA GLY A 307 -4.66 -5.33 12.61
C GLY A 307 -5.39 -6.04 13.74
N LEU A 308 -6.53 -6.68 13.45
CA LEU A 308 -7.37 -7.35 14.44
C LEU A 308 -6.61 -8.43 15.22
N SER A 309 -5.82 -9.25 14.53
CA SER A 309 -5.13 -10.42 15.09
C SER A 309 -4.09 -10.09 16.17
N ARG A 310 -3.60 -8.84 16.17
CA ARG A 310 -2.63 -8.32 17.13
C ARG A 310 -3.29 -7.67 18.35
N THR A 311 -4.59 -7.36 18.29
CA THR A 311 -5.30 -6.65 19.35
C THR A 311 -5.46 -7.48 20.62
N PHE A 312 -5.45 -6.82 21.78
CA PHE A 312 -5.75 -7.47 23.06
C PHE A 312 -7.15 -8.10 23.06
N TRP A 313 -8.11 -7.53 22.31
CA TRP A 313 -9.46 -8.08 22.14
C TRP A 313 -9.44 -9.46 21.46
N TRP A 314 -8.71 -9.61 20.36
CA TRP A 314 -8.60 -10.90 19.65
C TRP A 314 -7.91 -11.97 20.50
N LEU A 315 -6.86 -11.61 21.23
CA LEU A 315 -6.16 -12.53 22.13
C LEU A 315 -7.06 -12.98 23.29
N SER A 316 -7.79 -12.04 23.90
CA SER A 316 -8.75 -12.31 24.97
C SER A 316 -9.89 -13.25 24.51
N LEU A 317 -10.44 -13.05 23.30
CA LEU A 317 -11.43 -13.97 22.72
C LEU A 317 -10.93 -15.41 22.56
N ASN A 318 -9.61 -15.59 22.38
CA ASN A 318 -8.98 -16.89 22.26
C ASN A 318 -8.43 -17.41 23.61
N GLY A 319 -8.72 -16.73 24.73
CA GLY A 319 -8.29 -17.12 26.08
C GLY A 319 -6.81 -16.86 26.37
N ILE A 320 -6.15 -15.97 25.61
CA ILE A 320 -4.72 -15.67 25.76
C ILE A 320 -4.51 -14.34 26.48
N ASN A 321 -3.72 -14.38 27.55
CA ASN A 321 -3.15 -13.20 28.16
C ASN A 321 -2.16 -12.52 27.19
N PRO A 322 -2.38 -11.26 26.76
CA PRO A 322 -1.48 -10.57 25.85
C PRO A 322 -0.05 -10.40 26.36
N LEU A 323 0.16 -10.44 27.68
CA LEU A 323 1.47 -10.34 28.33
C LEU A 323 2.23 -11.68 28.39
N GLU A 324 1.53 -12.80 28.13
CA GLU A 324 2.07 -14.17 28.16
C GLU A 324 1.79 -14.87 26.83
N PHE A 325 2.16 -14.22 25.72
CA PHE A 325 1.85 -14.71 24.38
C PHE A 325 2.51 -16.08 24.10
N PRO A 326 1.75 -17.17 23.87
CA PRO A 326 2.27 -18.54 23.74
C PRO A 326 2.97 -18.84 22.41
N GLY A 327 3.35 -17.80 21.65
CA GLY A 327 3.98 -17.91 20.34
C GLY A 327 3.01 -18.13 19.17
N LYS A 328 3.46 -17.75 17.97
CA LYS A 328 2.64 -17.82 16.74
C LYS A 328 2.16 -19.23 16.40
N THR A 329 2.95 -20.26 16.70
CA THR A 329 2.58 -21.67 16.47
C THR A 329 1.27 -22.06 17.15
N PHE A 330 1.02 -21.57 18.38
CA PHE A 330 -0.25 -21.80 19.06
C PHE A 330 -1.41 -21.07 18.37
N MET A 331 -1.14 -19.89 17.78
CA MET A 331 -2.16 -19.10 17.09
C MET A 331 -2.56 -19.63 15.72
N VAL A 332 -1.77 -20.51 15.07
CA VAL A 332 -1.98 -20.94 13.67
C VAL A 332 -3.44 -21.32 13.37
N LEU A 333 -4.04 -22.23 14.14
CA LEU A 333 -5.43 -22.64 13.90
C LEU A 333 -6.42 -21.49 14.14
N ARG A 334 -6.23 -20.74 15.24
CA ARG A 334 -7.10 -19.62 15.64
C ARG A 334 -7.08 -18.51 14.60
N ASN A 335 -5.90 -18.12 14.14
CA ASN A 335 -5.72 -17.09 13.13
C ASN A 335 -6.10 -17.57 11.72
N THR A 336 -5.97 -18.87 11.39
CA THR A 336 -6.53 -19.43 10.15
C THR A 336 -8.05 -19.26 10.11
N LEU A 337 -8.73 -19.64 11.20
CA LEU A 337 -10.18 -19.48 11.35
C LEU A 337 -10.59 -18.00 11.38
N GLY A 338 -9.80 -17.15 12.05
CA GLY A 338 -10.00 -15.70 12.08
C GLY A 338 -9.93 -15.06 10.70
N LEU A 339 -8.88 -15.34 9.93
CA LEU A 339 -8.70 -14.84 8.55
C LEU A 339 -9.82 -15.29 7.60
N PHE A 340 -10.28 -16.53 7.72
CA PHE A 340 -11.42 -17.01 6.94
C PHE A 340 -12.74 -16.37 7.40
N SER A 341 -12.90 -16.17 8.71
CA SER A 341 -14.12 -15.56 9.28
C SER A 341 -14.24 -14.08 8.96
N THR A 342 -13.14 -13.30 8.96
CA THR A 342 -13.19 -11.90 8.51
C THR A 342 -13.55 -11.81 7.04
N PHE A 343 -12.98 -12.66 6.18
CA PHE A 343 -13.38 -12.74 4.77
C PHE A 343 -14.88 -13.05 4.60
N LEU A 344 -15.41 -14.00 5.38
CA LEU A 344 -16.83 -14.33 5.39
C LEU A 344 -17.69 -13.14 5.86
N VAL A 345 -17.35 -12.51 6.98
CA VAL A 345 -18.10 -11.38 7.56
C VAL A 345 -18.16 -10.20 6.60
N PHE A 346 -17.03 -9.81 6.00
CA PHE A 346 -16.97 -8.71 5.04
C PHE A 346 -17.75 -9.05 3.75
N SER A 347 -17.72 -10.31 3.32
CA SER A 347 -18.52 -10.78 2.19
C SER A 347 -20.02 -10.73 2.49
N VAL A 348 -20.45 -11.25 3.65
CA VAL A 348 -21.84 -11.21 4.09
C VAL A 348 -22.33 -9.76 4.24
N ALA A 349 -21.54 -8.87 4.85
CA ALA A 349 -21.87 -7.45 4.95
C ALA A 349 -22.06 -6.80 3.56
N TYR A 350 -21.15 -7.05 2.61
CA TYR A 350 -21.28 -6.55 1.24
C TYR A 350 -22.56 -7.09 0.55
N TYR A 351 -22.85 -8.39 0.64
CA TYR A 351 -24.04 -8.97 0.03
C TYR A 351 -25.34 -8.50 0.71
N LEU A 352 -25.36 -8.30 2.03
CA LEU A 352 -26.51 -7.73 2.73
C LEU A 352 -26.80 -6.30 2.28
N ILE A 353 -25.78 -5.44 2.18
CA ILE A 353 -25.94 -4.10 1.62
C ILE A 353 -26.44 -4.17 0.17
N HIS A 354 -25.87 -5.04 -0.66
CA HIS A 354 -26.32 -5.23 -2.04
C HIS A 354 -27.80 -5.65 -2.12
N LEU A 355 -28.24 -6.62 -1.29
CA LEU A 355 -29.64 -7.06 -1.21
C LEU A 355 -30.58 -5.93 -0.75
N ILE A 356 -30.18 -5.13 0.23
CA ILE A 356 -30.94 -3.95 0.68
C ILE A 356 -31.04 -2.92 -0.45
N SER A 357 -29.95 -2.65 -1.18
CA SER A 357 -29.96 -1.77 -2.36
C SER A 357 -30.89 -2.29 -3.47
N CYS A 358 -30.93 -3.61 -3.72
CA CYS A 358 -31.90 -4.23 -4.64
C CYS A 358 -33.35 -3.97 -4.20
N PHE A 359 -33.64 -4.19 -2.92
CA PHE A 359 -34.97 -4.03 -2.35
C PHE A 359 -35.46 -2.58 -2.38
N LEU A 360 -34.57 -1.61 -2.10
CA LEU A 360 -34.89 -0.18 -2.12
C LEU A 360 -35.04 0.40 -3.54
N ASN A 361 -34.55 -0.28 -4.59
CA ASN A 361 -34.72 0.16 -5.97
C ASN A 361 -34.89 -1.00 -6.97
N PRO A 362 -36.06 -1.68 -6.96
CA PRO A 362 -36.32 -2.88 -7.78
C PRO A 362 -36.28 -2.64 -9.30
N HIS A 363 -36.40 -1.38 -9.72
CA HIS A 363 -36.40 -0.99 -11.14
C HIS A 363 -34.99 -0.65 -11.67
N SER A 364 -34.00 -0.52 -10.80
CA SER A 364 -32.58 -0.41 -11.19
C SER A 364 -31.92 -1.79 -11.16
N LYS A 365 -31.04 -2.08 -12.12
CA LYS A 365 -30.11 -3.19 -11.93
C LYS A 365 -29.14 -2.80 -10.81
N PRO A 366 -29.00 -3.61 -9.75
CA PRO A 366 -28.17 -3.25 -8.61
C PRO A 366 -26.70 -3.21 -9.06
N SER A 367 -26.04 -2.08 -8.81
CA SER A 367 -24.69 -1.89 -9.31
C SER A 367 -23.67 -2.70 -8.52
N GLY A 368 -23.09 -3.70 -9.17
CA GLY A 368 -21.89 -4.38 -8.66
C GLY A 368 -20.70 -3.44 -8.50
N SER A 369 -20.71 -2.27 -9.18
CA SER A 369 -19.63 -1.29 -9.19
C SER A 369 -19.30 -0.72 -7.81
N PHE A 370 -20.22 -0.77 -6.84
CA PHE A 370 -19.96 -0.36 -5.45
C PHE A 370 -18.65 -0.95 -4.89
N ILE A 371 -18.27 -2.17 -5.31
CA ILE A 371 -17.03 -2.82 -4.89
C ILE A 371 -15.76 -1.98 -5.16
N PHE A 372 -15.71 -1.19 -6.23
CA PHE A 372 -14.55 -0.36 -6.55
C PHE A 372 -14.30 0.71 -5.47
N SER A 373 -15.34 1.16 -4.76
CA SER A 373 -15.22 2.11 -3.66
C SER A 373 -14.56 1.52 -2.40
N LEU A 374 -14.44 0.20 -2.29
CA LEU A 374 -13.74 -0.44 -1.16
C LEU A 374 -12.21 -0.51 -1.37
N ILE A 375 -11.73 -0.31 -2.61
CA ILE A 375 -10.28 -0.35 -2.93
C ILE A 375 -9.50 0.79 -2.23
N PRO A 376 -9.97 2.05 -2.22
CA PRO A 376 -9.35 3.11 -1.40
C PRO A 376 -9.26 2.73 0.07
N ILE A 377 -10.33 2.17 0.65
CA ILE A 377 -10.41 1.81 2.08
C ILE A 377 -9.32 0.79 2.44
N ALA A 378 -9.20 -0.28 1.65
CA ALA A 378 -8.16 -1.29 1.86
C ALA A 378 -6.74 -0.70 1.77
N PHE A 379 -6.50 0.20 0.81
CA PHE A 379 -5.21 0.87 0.67
C PHE A 379 -4.92 1.86 1.81
N GLY A 380 -5.90 2.67 2.22
CA GLY A 380 -5.72 3.65 3.30
C GLY A 380 -5.37 2.97 4.63
N TYR A 381 -6.01 1.83 4.92
CA TYR A 381 -5.66 1.03 6.09
C TYR A 381 -4.30 0.34 5.94
N HIS A 382 -3.97 -0.22 4.76
CA HIS A 382 -2.61 -0.77 4.50
C HIS A 382 -1.51 0.29 4.70
N PHE A 383 -1.67 1.49 4.13
CA PHE A 383 -0.72 2.59 4.34
C PHE A 383 -0.58 2.92 5.82
N ALA A 384 -1.70 3.09 6.53
CA ALA A 384 -1.68 3.45 7.95
C ALA A 384 -1.03 2.35 8.82
N HIS A 385 -1.35 1.07 8.58
CA HIS A 385 -0.83 -0.03 9.38
C HIS A 385 0.68 -0.24 9.17
N TYR A 386 1.14 -0.22 7.91
CA TYR A 386 2.52 -0.54 7.57
C TYR A 386 3.49 0.64 7.61
N LEU A 387 3.03 1.89 7.73
CA LEU A 387 3.91 3.07 7.74
C LEU A 387 5.04 3.01 8.80
N PRO A 388 4.80 2.70 10.09
CA PRO A 388 5.89 2.64 11.08
C PRO A 388 6.89 1.52 10.78
N THR A 389 6.40 0.34 10.39
CA THR A 389 7.21 -0.81 9.99
C THR A 389 8.08 -0.48 8.77
N PHE A 390 7.52 0.19 7.76
CA PHE A 390 8.27 0.60 6.58
C PHE A 390 9.40 1.58 6.91
N LEU A 391 9.14 2.58 7.77
CA LEU A 391 10.15 3.59 8.16
C LEU A 391 11.35 2.98 8.91
N VAL A 392 11.13 1.91 9.67
CA VAL A 392 12.21 1.18 10.36
C VAL A 392 12.87 0.17 9.40
N ASP A 393 12.09 -0.73 8.82
CA ASP A 393 12.63 -1.93 8.16
C ASP A 393 13.25 -1.63 6.78
N ILE A 394 12.93 -0.49 6.16
CA ILE A 394 13.64 -0.03 4.96
C ILE A 394 15.13 0.26 5.25
N GLN A 395 15.47 0.62 6.49
CA GLN A 395 16.86 0.86 6.90
C GLN A 395 17.63 -0.47 6.93
N TYR A 396 17.07 -1.52 7.52
CA TYR A 396 17.62 -2.89 7.44
C TYR A 396 17.79 -3.33 5.98
N ALA A 397 16.80 -3.08 5.12
CA ALA A 397 16.88 -3.41 3.68
C ALA A 397 18.04 -2.69 2.97
N LEU A 398 18.31 -1.42 3.30
CA LEU A 398 19.43 -0.65 2.75
C LEU A 398 20.79 -1.12 3.26
N ILE A 399 20.89 -1.58 4.51
CA ILE A 399 22.11 -2.17 5.08
C ILE A 399 22.39 -3.52 4.40
N ALA A 400 21.41 -4.42 4.40
CA ALA A 400 21.50 -5.75 3.79
C ALA A 400 21.77 -5.71 2.27
N LEU A 401 21.45 -4.60 1.59
CA LEU A 401 21.78 -4.39 0.18
C LEU A 401 23.29 -4.15 -0.07
N SER A 402 24.03 -3.63 0.92
CA SER A 402 25.49 -3.45 0.82
C SER A 402 26.27 -4.75 1.06
N ASP A 403 25.75 -5.67 1.87
CA ASP A 403 26.35 -6.99 2.08
C ASP A 403 25.33 -8.15 2.03
N PRO A 404 24.78 -8.49 0.84
CA PRO A 404 23.66 -9.42 0.74
C PRO A 404 23.98 -10.87 1.15
N PHE A 405 25.26 -11.23 1.21
CA PHE A 405 25.73 -12.56 1.61
C PHE A 405 26.39 -12.58 3.00
N SER A 406 26.48 -11.44 3.70
CA SER A 406 27.22 -11.30 4.97
C SER A 406 28.68 -11.74 4.86
N LEU A 407 29.38 -11.28 3.81
CA LEU A 407 30.79 -11.60 3.50
C LEU A 407 31.76 -10.45 3.85
N GLY A 408 31.29 -9.39 4.52
CA GLY A 408 32.05 -8.17 4.77
C GLY A 408 32.12 -7.24 3.55
N TRP A 409 31.13 -7.31 2.66
CA TRP A 409 31.04 -6.40 1.51
C TRP A 409 30.47 -5.04 1.93
N ASN A 410 30.75 -4.01 1.12
CA ASN A 410 30.15 -2.69 1.30
C ASN A 410 29.81 -2.06 -0.05
N LEU A 411 28.92 -2.71 -0.81
CA LEU A 411 28.64 -2.37 -2.22
C LEU A 411 28.12 -0.94 -2.42
N PHE A 412 27.41 -0.37 -1.44
CA PHE A 412 26.78 0.95 -1.54
C PHE A 412 27.20 1.93 -0.42
N GLY A 413 28.16 1.56 0.44
CA GLY A 413 28.61 2.41 1.55
C GLY A 413 27.70 2.36 2.79
N THR A 414 26.72 1.46 2.84
CA THR A 414 25.66 1.41 3.87
C THR A 414 25.81 0.25 4.87
N SER A 415 26.82 -0.61 4.76
CA SER A 415 26.99 -1.78 5.65
C SER A 415 27.13 -1.41 7.13
N GLU A 416 27.82 -0.30 7.42
CA GLU A 416 28.09 0.20 8.78
C GLU A 416 26.99 1.14 9.32
N TRP A 417 25.86 1.29 8.62
CA TRP A 417 24.76 2.11 9.12
C TRP A 417 24.04 1.42 10.29
N THR A 418 23.61 2.21 11.26
CA THR A 418 22.79 1.74 12.38
C THR A 418 21.33 2.08 12.14
N VAL A 419 20.42 1.16 12.46
CA VAL A 419 18.98 1.41 12.32
C VAL A 419 18.49 2.27 13.49
N SER A 420 17.83 3.38 13.16
CA SER A 420 17.17 4.24 14.13
C SER A 420 15.67 3.99 14.16
N ALA A 421 15.14 3.81 15.37
CA ALA A 421 13.71 3.79 15.67
C ALA A 421 13.31 4.84 16.73
N SER A 422 14.21 5.78 17.07
CA SER A 422 13.97 6.76 18.16
C SER A 422 12.80 7.71 17.89
N PHE A 423 12.47 7.95 16.61
CA PHE A 423 11.30 8.71 16.18
C PHE A 423 9.96 8.00 16.54
N LEU A 424 9.99 6.75 17.00
CA LEU A 424 8.85 6.04 17.60
C LEU A 424 8.78 6.20 19.13
N SER A 425 9.71 6.97 19.72
CA SER A 425 9.74 7.32 21.16
C SER A 425 9.66 8.83 21.41
N ASP A 426 9.95 9.65 20.40
CA ASP A 426 9.78 11.11 20.44
C ASP A 426 8.31 11.52 20.24
N PHE A 427 7.83 12.48 21.05
CA PHE A 427 6.43 12.88 21.06
C PHE A 427 5.99 13.52 19.73
N ASP A 428 6.72 14.51 19.23
CA ASP A 428 6.36 15.25 18.01
C ASP A 428 6.40 14.34 16.78
N SER A 429 7.38 13.43 16.72
CA SER A 429 7.51 12.41 15.69
C SER A 429 6.35 11.42 15.68
N VAL A 430 5.97 10.86 16.84
CA VAL A 430 4.85 9.90 16.91
C VAL A 430 3.51 10.61 16.64
N VAL A 431 3.30 11.84 17.12
CA VAL A 431 2.11 12.65 16.79
C VAL A 431 2.03 12.89 15.27
N THR A 432 3.15 13.16 14.60
CA THR A 432 3.20 13.33 13.14
C THR A 432 2.83 12.04 12.41
N ILE A 433 3.40 10.89 12.82
CA ILE A 433 3.06 9.57 12.27
C ILE A 433 1.58 9.27 12.47
N TRP A 434 1.04 9.52 13.67
CA TRP A 434 -0.37 9.34 14.00
C TRP A 434 -1.29 10.16 13.08
N PHE A 435 -0.99 11.45 12.87
CA PHE A 435 -1.75 12.29 11.94
C PHE A 435 -1.68 11.79 10.50
N LEU A 436 -0.54 11.28 10.03
CA LEU A 436 -0.43 10.67 8.69
C LEU A 436 -1.29 9.40 8.58
N GLN A 437 -1.27 8.53 9.58
CA GLN A 437 -2.07 7.30 9.62
C GLN A 437 -3.58 7.60 9.62
N ILE A 438 -4.05 8.50 10.48
CA ILE A 438 -5.46 8.92 10.51
C ILE A 438 -5.85 9.59 9.19
N SER A 439 -5.02 10.51 8.68
CA SER A 439 -5.33 11.22 7.44
C SER A 439 -5.45 10.25 6.26
N ALA A 440 -4.59 9.24 6.18
CA ALA A 440 -4.68 8.20 5.16
C ALA A 440 -6.00 7.39 5.25
N ILE A 441 -6.41 6.97 6.45
CA ILE A 441 -7.68 6.26 6.66
C ILE A 441 -8.87 7.15 6.31
N VAL A 442 -8.92 8.39 6.81
CA VAL A 442 -10.07 9.29 6.59
C VAL A 442 -10.16 9.72 5.13
N LEU A 443 -9.05 10.12 4.49
CA LEU A 443 -9.05 10.51 3.07
C LEU A 443 -9.40 9.33 2.15
N ALA A 444 -8.99 8.11 2.50
CA ALA A 444 -9.41 6.91 1.78
C ALA A 444 -10.94 6.69 1.85
N HIS A 445 -11.56 6.87 3.01
CA HIS A 445 -13.02 6.76 3.15
C HIS A 445 -13.77 7.93 2.48
N VAL A 446 -13.23 9.16 2.52
CA VAL A 446 -13.76 10.30 1.74
C VAL A 446 -13.73 9.99 0.24
N ALA A 447 -12.61 9.48 -0.28
CA ALA A 447 -12.50 9.06 -1.68
C ALA A 447 -13.46 7.90 -2.01
N ALA A 448 -13.64 6.94 -1.10
CA ALA A 448 -14.59 5.85 -1.23
C ALA A 448 -16.04 6.34 -1.37
N VAL A 449 -16.49 7.25 -0.50
CA VAL A 449 -17.83 7.86 -0.56
C VAL A 449 -18.03 8.61 -1.88
N ILE A 450 -17.04 9.40 -2.31
CA ILE A 450 -17.10 10.13 -3.58
C ILE A 450 -17.21 9.16 -4.76
N VAL A 451 -16.36 8.12 -4.81
CA VAL A 451 -16.38 7.10 -5.87
C VAL A 451 -17.72 6.35 -5.90
N ALA A 452 -18.22 5.88 -4.76
CA ALA A 452 -19.51 5.19 -4.67
C ALA A 452 -20.68 6.08 -5.16
N TYR A 453 -20.68 7.35 -4.77
CA TYR A 453 -21.70 8.30 -5.21
C TYR A 453 -21.66 8.54 -6.73
N LEU A 454 -20.47 8.72 -7.30
CA LEU A 454 -20.30 8.96 -8.74
C LEU A 454 -20.60 7.73 -9.60
N LEU A 455 -20.30 6.52 -9.12
CA LEU A 455 -20.70 5.27 -9.77
C LEU A 455 -22.23 5.15 -9.78
N GLN A 456 -22.90 5.37 -8.64
CA GLN A 456 -24.36 5.30 -8.54
C GLN A 456 -25.08 6.32 -9.44
N LEU A 457 -24.52 7.53 -9.62
CA LEU A 457 -25.07 8.51 -10.57
C LEU A 457 -25.01 8.02 -12.03
N HIS A 458 -24.00 7.24 -12.40
CA HIS A 458 -23.87 6.66 -13.74
C HIS A 458 -24.85 5.51 -13.95
N ASP A 459 -24.98 4.63 -12.95
CA ASP A 459 -25.85 3.46 -13.00
C ASP A 459 -27.35 3.80 -12.86
N SER A 460 -27.70 4.99 -12.37
CA SER A 460 -29.10 5.45 -12.24
C SER A 460 -29.28 6.97 -12.45
N PRO A 461 -29.13 7.49 -13.68
CA PRO A 461 -29.11 8.94 -13.96
C PRO A 461 -30.40 9.70 -13.62
N ASN A 462 -31.54 9.01 -13.59
CA ASN A 462 -32.88 9.60 -13.38
C ASN A 462 -33.53 9.18 -12.03
N GLY A 463 -32.78 8.52 -11.14
CA GLY A 463 -33.32 7.89 -9.95
C GLY A 463 -33.70 8.87 -8.83
N LYS A 464 -34.98 9.25 -8.72
CA LYS A 464 -35.49 10.06 -7.59
C LYS A 464 -35.24 9.42 -6.20
N ASN A 465 -35.06 8.10 -6.14
CA ASN A 465 -34.71 7.35 -4.92
C ASN A 465 -33.19 7.15 -4.69
N SER A 466 -32.31 7.75 -5.50
CA SER A 466 -30.84 7.50 -5.47
C SER A 466 -30.23 7.65 -4.06
N ILE A 467 -30.71 8.61 -3.26
CA ILE A 467 -30.23 8.85 -1.89
C ILE A 467 -30.52 7.67 -0.97
N LEU A 468 -31.75 7.13 -0.97
CA LEU A 468 -32.17 6.05 -0.08
C LEU A 468 -31.36 4.77 -0.33
N VAL A 469 -31.02 4.49 -1.58
CA VAL A 469 -30.21 3.32 -2.00
C VAL A 469 -28.77 3.39 -1.47
N GLN A 470 -28.24 4.60 -1.27
CA GLN A 470 -26.87 4.83 -0.81
C GLN A 470 -26.72 4.80 0.71
N ILE A 471 -27.75 5.15 1.49
CA ILE A 471 -27.67 5.20 2.96
C ILE A 471 -27.08 3.91 3.58
N PRO A 472 -27.51 2.69 3.21
CA PRO A 472 -26.95 1.45 3.77
C PRO A 472 -25.45 1.29 3.46
N ALA A 473 -25.03 1.65 2.24
CA ALA A 473 -23.64 1.60 1.81
C ALA A 473 -22.75 2.63 2.53
N THR A 474 -23.26 3.84 2.75
CA THR A 474 -22.57 4.88 3.54
C THR A 474 -22.46 4.49 5.01
N LEU A 475 -23.50 3.92 5.60
CA LEU A 475 -23.45 3.43 6.98
C LEU A 475 -22.39 2.33 7.14
N LEU A 476 -22.25 1.43 6.16
CA LEU A 476 -21.16 0.45 6.13
C LEU A 476 -19.78 1.14 6.06
N MET A 477 -19.61 2.18 5.24
CA MET A 477 -18.35 2.94 5.15
C MET A 477 -18.02 3.69 6.45
N ILE A 478 -19.01 4.28 7.13
CA ILE A 478 -18.82 4.91 8.44
C ILE A 478 -18.41 3.84 9.47
N GLY A 479 -19.06 2.66 9.44
CA GLY A 479 -18.68 1.51 10.26
C GLY A 479 -17.24 1.05 10.02
N TYR A 480 -16.80 0.95 8.76
CA TYR A 480 -15.42 0.65 8.41
C TYR A 480 -14.44 1.77 8.81
N THR A 481 -14.87 3.03 8.80
CA THR A 481 -14.04 4.16 9.28
C THR A 481 -13.81 4.04 10.79
N VAL A 482 -14.87 3.81 11.55
CA VAL A 482 -14.83 3.60 13.01
C VAL A 482 -13.98 2.38 13.33
N PHE A 483 -14.21 1.25 12.65
CA PHE A 483 -13.45 0.02 12.85
C PHE A 483 -11.97 0.17 12.49
N GLY A 484 -11.62 0.84 11.39
CA GLY A 484 -10.24 1.07 10.98
C GLY A 484 -9.48 2.00 11.94
N LEU A 485 -10.12 3.06 12.42
CA LEU A 485 -9.53 3.96 13.44
C LEU A 485 -9.45 3.30 14.82
N TRP A 486 -10.41 2.43 15.17
CA TRP A 486 -10.36 1.60 16.37
C TRP A 486 -9.19 0.59 16.30
N LEU A 487 -9.02 -0.12 15.18
CA LEU A 487 -7.89 -1.02 14.97
C LEU A 487 -6.53 -0.31 15.02
N LEU A 488 -6.47 0.96 14.63
CA LEU A 488 -5.25 1.77 14.72
C LEU A 488 -4.96 2.24 16.16
N SER A 489 -5.99 2.48 16.97
CA SER A 489 -5.87 3.04 18.34
C SER A 489 -5.83 2.00 19.45
N THR A 490 -6.35 0.79 19.23
CA THR A 490 -6.50 -0.20 20.29
C THR A 490 -5.16 -0.85 20.68
N PRO A 491 -4.96 -1.23 21.96
CA PRO A 491 -3.74 -1.91 22.40
C PRO A 491 -3.49 -3.21 21.63
N VAL A 492 -2.27 -3.35 21.13
CA VAL A 492 -1.76 -4.54 20.44
C VAL A 492 -0.67 -5.23 21.26
N ALA A 493 -0.61 -6.55 21.19
CA ALA A 493 0.56 -7.30 21.64
C ALA A 493 1.75 -7.03 20.70
N VAL A 494 2.95 -7.04 21.27
CA VAL A 494 4.22 -6.86 20.56
C VAL A 494 4.87 -8.23 20.36
#